data_AF-A0A2M9Q5X2-F1
#
_entry.id   AF-A0A2M9Q5X2-F1
#
_cell.length_a   1.000
_cell.length_b   1.000
_cell.length_c   1.000
_cell.angle_alpha   90.00
_cell.angle_beta   90.00
_cell.angle_gamma   90.00
#
_symmetry.space_group_name_H-M   'P 1'
#
loop_
_entity.id
_entity.type
_entity.pdbx_description
1 polymer ?
#
loop_
_entity_poly.entity_id
_entity_poly.type
_entity_poly.pdbx_seq_one_letter_code
_entity_poly.pdbx_strand_id
1 'polypeptide(L)'
;MKFLRSIQGKLIIISLALLIIPSLVIGLVSYSKAKKSMDNIGEQVIKNSVESSLQLIELANESVKRGDVPLEVAQERVREEILGPKDSEGKRPINYPGDLGEYGYIYVLDDKGTFIAHPTKEGDNLWDGQDSSGNYFIREVTEKALAGGGFTQYEFELPGQDVLADKIIYSAKDPNWGWIIASGTYMQDFNKGANSLLIVIGITLLGAIIVGTVVVIMVSRHLALPVQKLSKRVREVAKGNLTVEIENLQRSDEIGQLNEGFNEMVDQLKTLITDVEEAIVEIQSTSSNLTSVAEETNAYGDEIVKAINEVSDGAVKQASEAEDTNRTAIDFAQQIEVLHDKNEIMLDASRHMKLSNQEGLLNLNSLKEKSHESSELINNVYAVFNSLIVKVREIEGIVGTITEISDQTNLLALNASIEAARAGEHGKGFAVVAEEVRKLADQTSVATEQVRTTLKGIESETNLVNDEMKKTNVIVHQQNDSVAITESSFKEIELAVEKIITVIGEMTAGVEYLNNSKDNIMQSIESIAMISEKNAAASEEVTASVDEQQRAIQLVSESSSDLTDELSALQESIKRFILR
;
A
#
# COMPACT_ATOMS: atom_id res chain seq x y z
N MET A 1 25.97 55.43 11.49
CA MET A 1 25.01 54.73 12.38
C MET A 1 25.05 53.20 12.32
N LYS A 2 25.36 52.52 11.20
CA LYS A 2 25.41 51.03 11.17
C LYS A 2 26.50 50.41 12.07
N PHE A 3 27.66 51.04 12.18
CA PHE A 3 28.75 50.58 13.04
C PHE A 3 28.36 50.55 14.53
N LEU A 4 27.68 51.59 15.02
CA LEU A 4 27.16 51.68 16.39
C LEU A 4 26.15 50.57 16.74
N ARG A 5 25.50 49.96 15.74
CA ARG A 5 24.56 48.85 15.93
C ARG A 5 25.21 47.48 15.84
N SER A 6 26.45 47.39 15.33
CA SER A 6 27.16 46.11 15.25
C SER A 6 27.70 45.71 16.63
N ILE A 7 27.80 44.41 16.88
CA ILE A 7 28.44 43.88 18.09
C ILE A 7 29.85 44.46 18.25
N GLN A 8 30.58 44.58 17.13
CA GLN A 8 31.90 45.16 17.08
C GLN A 8 31.94 46.62 17.59
N GLY A 9 31.01 47.47 17.11
CA GLY A 9 30.95 48.87 17.50
C GLY A 9 30.50 49.07 18.95
N LYS A 10 29.55 48.26 19.43
CA LYS A 10 29.13 48.29 20.84
C LYS A 10 30.27 47.91 21.79
N LEU A 11 31.02 46.84 21.48
CA LEU A 11 32.18 46.42 22.26
C LEU A 11 33.27 47.51 22.31
N ILE A 12 33.58 48.13 21.17
CA ILE A 12 34.61 49.17 21.11
C ILE A 12 34.24 50.38 21.98
N ILE A 13 32.98 50.82 21.91
CA ILE A 13 32.51 52.00 22.64
C ILE A 13 32.46 51.75 24.15
N ILE A 14 31.91 50.61 24.57
CA ILE A 14 31.82 50.26 25.99
C ILE A 14 33.23 50.12 26.58
N SER A 15 34.15 49.44 25.90
CA SER A 15 35.51 49.25 26.39
C SER A 15 36.33 50.55 26.41
N LEU A 16 36.17 51.44 25.42
CA LEU A 16 36.82 52.75 25.43
C LEU A 16 36.24 53.66 26.52
N ALA A 17 34.93 53.63 26.76
CA ALA A 17 34.32 54.39 27.85
C ALA A 17 34.85 53.93 29.23
N LEU A 18 34.98 52.61 29.42
CA LEU A 18 35.55 52.01 30.63
C LEU A 18 37.04 52.33 30.82
N LEU A 19 37.78 52.64 29.76
CA LEU A 19 39.20 52.99 29.85
C LEU A 19 39.41 54.49 30.06
N ILE A 20 38.68 55.33 29.33
CA ILE A 20 38.91 56.78 29.33
C ILE A 20 38.36 57.43 30.60
N ILE A 21 37.14 57.10 31.03
CA ILE A 21 36.47 57.78 32.14
C ILE A 21 37.26 57.63 33.46
N PRO A 22 37.67 56.42 33.89
CA PRO A 22 38.41 56.27 35.15
C PRO A 22 39.79 56.92 35.11
N SER A 23 40.51 56.83 33.99
CA SER A 23 41.85 57.43 33.86
C SER A 23 41.79 58.96 33.95
N LEU A 24 40.74 59.59 33.40
CA LEU A 24 40.54 61.04 33.46
C LEU A 24 40.21 61.50 34.89
N VAL A 25 39.37 60.74 35.60
CA VAL A 25 39.05 61.00 37.01
C VAL A 25 40.29 60.89 37.90
N ILE A 26 41.10 59.84 37.73
CA ILE A 26 42.34 59.64 38.51
C ILE A 26 43.34 60.78 38.26
N GLY A 27 43.49 61.21 37.01
CA GLY A 27 44.38 62.32 36.64
C GLY A 27 43.98 63.64 37.31
N LEU A 28 42.70 64.01 37.25
CA LEU A 28 42.17 65.23 37.86
C LEU A 28 42.31 65.25 39.38
N VAL A 29 41.98 64.14 40.04
CA VAL A 29 42.06 64.03 41.52
C VAL A 29 43.52 64.12 41.98
N SER A 30 44.44 63.47 41.28
CA SER A 30 45.87 63.46 41.64
C SER A 30 46.49 64.85 41.54
N TYR A 31 46.18 65.60 40.48
CA TYR A 31 46.66 66.98 40.31
C TYR A 31 46.10 67.91 41.40
N SER A 32 44.78 67.85 41.66
CA SER A 32 44.14 68.67 42.69
C SER A 32 44.74 68.44 44.08
N LYS A 33 45.05 67.19 44.43
CA LYS A 33 45.66 66.85 45.72
C LYS A 33 47.12 67.32 45.83
N ALA A 34 47.90 67.24 44.75
CA ALA A 34 49.27 67.71 44.72
C ALA A 34 49.37 69.23 44.91
N LYS A 35 48.52 70.00 44.21
CA LYS A 35 48.47 71.46 44.34
C LYS A 35 48.13 71.89 45.78
N LYS A 36 47.05 71.35 46.34
CA LYS A 36 46.62 71.67 47.72
C LYS A 36 47.68 71.32 48.77
N SER A 37 48.47 70.27 48.54
CA SER A 37 49.58 69.90 49.44
C SER A 37 50.73 70.91 49.39
N MET A 38 51.04 71.47 48.22
CA MET A 38 52.11 72.47 48.07
C MET A 38 51.72 73.80 48.72
N ASP A 39 50.48 74.25 48.54
CA ASP A 39 49.97 75.49 49.16
C ASP A 39 50.07 75.43 50.71
N ASN A 40 49.67 74.31 51.31
CA ASN A 40 49.75 74.10 52.77
C ASN A 40 51.20 74.11 53.32
N ILE A 41 52.16 73.55 52.56
CA ILE A 41 53.58 73.56 52.96
C ILE A 41 54.09 75.01 52.92
N GLY A 42 53.73 75.76 51.89
CA GLY A 42 54.14 77.15 51.74
C GLY A 42 53.68 78.06 52.88
N GLU A 43 52.41 77.95 53.29
CA GLU A 43 51.87 78.68 54.45
C GLU A 43 52.66 78.40 55.74
N GLN A 44 53.00 77.14 56.01
CA GLN A 44 53.76 76.78 57.22
C GLN A 44 55.16 77.39 57.24
N VAL A 45 55.87 77.39 56.11
CA VAL A 45 57.24 77.92 56.03
C VAL A 45 57.27 79.41 56.36
N ILE A 46 56.31 80.17 55.85
CA ILE A 46 56.21 81.62 56.07
C ILE A 46 55.85 81.94 57.53
N LYS A 47 54.93 81.18 58.11
CA LYS A 47 54.57 81.33 59.53
C LYS A 47 55.76 81.04 60.46
N ASN A 48 56.47 79.93 60.21
CA ASN A 48 57.65 79.54 61.00
C ASN A 48 58.77 80.59 60.92
N SER A 49 58.92 81.24 59.78
CA SER A 49 59.87 82.34 59.55
C SER A 49 59.57 83.57 60.42
N VAL A 50 58.30 83.96 60.59
CA VAL A 50 57.90 85.03 61.51
C VAL A 50 58.12 84.63 62.97
N GLU A 51 57.71 83.43 63.35
CA GLU A 51 57.90 82.94 64.73
C GLU A 51 59.38 82.88 65.11
N SER A 52 60.25 82.45 64.19
CA SER A 52 61.71 82.45 64.40
C SER A 52 62.27 83.87 64.57
N SER A 53 61.74 84.83 63.79
CA SER A 53 62.12 86.23 63.88
C SER A 53 61.68 86.89 65.19
N LEU A 54 60.49 86.54 65.70
CA LEU A 54 60.01 86.97 67.02
C LEU A 54 60.88 86.41 68.15
N GLN A 55 61.30 85.14 68.06
CA GLN A 55 62.24 84.54 69.03
C GLN A 55 63.60 85.24 69.01
N LEU A 56 64.10 85.64 67.84
CA LEU A 56 65.33 86.46 67.74
C LEU A 56 65.18 87.82 68.44
N ILE A 57 64.02 88.48 68.29
CA ILE A 57 63.73 89.75 68.99
C ILE A 57 63.67 89.54 70.50
N GLU A 58 63.02 88.48 70.97
CA GLU A 58 62.94 88.15 72.39
C GLU A 58 64.32 87.95 73.01
N LEU A 59 65.19 87.18 72.34
CA LEU A 59 66.58 86.94 72.75
C LEU A 59 67.43 88.22 72.79
N ALA A 60 67.24 89.09 71.79
CA ALA A 60 67.92 90.39 71.72
C ALA A 60 67.41 91.34 72.83
N ASN A 61 66.11 91.34 73.12
CA ASN A 61 65.51 92.15 74.16
C ASN A 61 65.93 91.73 75.58
N GLU A 62 66.14 90.44 75.84
CA GLU A 62 66.72 89.99 77.11
C GLU A 62 68.13 90.58 77.33
N SER A 63 68.94 90.63 76.27
CA SER A 63 70.28 91.24 76.32
C SER A 63 70.22 92.75 76.59
N VAL A 64 69.20 93.45 76.08
CA VAL A 64 68.93 94.86 76.41
C VAL A 64 68.52 95.02 77.88
N LYS A 65 67.63 94.17 78.41
CA LYS A 65 67.19 94.23 79.81
C LYS A 65 68.31 93.95 80.82
N ARG A 66 69.30 93.11 80.46
CA ARG A 66 70.51 92.87 81.26
C ARG A 66 71.50 94.04 81.24
N GLY A 67 71.34 95.00 80.32
CA GLY A 67 72.24 96.13 80.13
C GLY A 67 73.48 95.82 79.29
N ASP A 68 73.53 94.65 78.63
CA ASP A 68 74.68 94.20 77.83
C ASP A 68 74.85 95.03 76.55
N VAL A 69 73.74 95.50 75.98
CA VAL A 69 73.70 96.25 74.72
C VAL A 69 72.58 97.30 74.76
N PRO A 70 72.81 98.53 74.24
CA PRO A 70 71.74 99.51 74.08
C PRO A 70 70.64 99.00 73.13
N LEU A 71 69.40 99.44 73.36
CA LEU A 71 68.22 99.04 72.57
C LEU A 71 68.42 99.26 71.05
N GLU A 72 69.00 100.39 70.65
CA GLU A 72 69.24 100.72 69.23
C GLU A 72 70.20 99.73 68.56
N VAL A 73 71.23 99.27 69.30
CA VAL A 73 72.21 98.31 68.77
C VAL A 73 71.59 96.91 68.66
N ALA A 74 70.76 96.51 69.65
CA ALA A 74 70.05 95.24 69.60
C ALA A 74 69.00 95.21 68.48
N GLN A 75 68.30 96.32 68.28
CA GLN A 75 67.35 96.48 67.18
C GLN A 75 68.05 96.36 65.82
N GLU A 76 69.17 97.03 65.60
CA GLU A 76 69.89 96.91 64.32
C GLU A 76 70.42 95.49 64.09
N ARG A 77 70.95 94.82 65.13
CA ARG A 77 71.43 93.44 65.01
C ARG A 77 70.32 92.48 64.58
N VAL A 78 69.11 92.64 65.08
CA VAL A 78 67.95 91.83 64.64
C VAL A 78 67.59 92.12 63.19
N ARG A 79 67.63 93.39 62.75
CA ARG A 79 67.41 93.72 61.33
C ARG A 79 68.44 93.05 60.43
N GLU A 80 69.71 93.02 60.85
CA GLU A 80 70.79 92.33 60.11
C GLU A 80 70.64 90.81 60.09
N GLU A 81 70.19 90.18 61.18
CA GLU A 81 69.98 88.72 61.20
C GLU A 81 68.77 88.29 60.34
N ILE A 82 67.72 89.10 60.30
CA ILE A 82 66.49 88.79 59.56
C ILE A 82 66.63 89.14 58.07
N LEU A 83 67.31 90.24 57.75
CA LEU A 83 67.37 90.80 56.38
C LEU A 83 68.78 91.03 55.82
N GLY A 84 69.84 90.80 56.60
CA GLY A 84 71.21 91.13 56.22
C GLY A 84 71.60 92.60 56.44
N PRO A 85 72.90 92.92 56.40
CA PRO A 85 73.40 94.29 56.50
C PRO A 85 72.97 95.14 55.30
N LYS A 86 72.89 96.46 55.49
CA LYS A 86 72.64 97.38 54.37
C LYS A 86 73.82 97.42 53.42
N ASP A 87 73.53 97.47 52.12
CA ASP A 87 74.52 97.74 51.08
C ASP A 87 74.88 99.23 51.00
N SER A 88 75.77 99.59 50.07
CA SER A 88 76.21 100.98 49.85
C SER A 88 75.09 101.92 49.38
N GLU A 89 73.93 101.39 48.93
CA GLU A 89 72.74 102.15 48.55
C GLU A 89 71.70 102.24 49.68
N GLY A 90 71.99 101.64 50.85
CA GLY A 90 71.09 101.62 52.00
C GLY A 90 69.98 100.56 51.92
N LYS A 91 70.05 99.61 50.99
CA LYS A 91 69.07 98.52 50.80
C LYS A 91 69.56 97.22 51.45
N ARG A 92 68.64 96.30 51.75
CA ARG A 92 68.94 94.96 52.31
C ARG A 92 68.65 93.86 51.28
N PRO A 93 69.38 92.73 51.30
CA PRO A 93 69.13 91.62 50.39
C PRO A 93 67.75 90.98 50.63
N ILE A 94 67.18 90.41 49.56
CA ILE A 94 65.89 89.69 49.59
C ILE A 94 66.08 88.24 50.06
N ASN A 95 67.32 87.79 50.26
CA ASN A 95 67.62 86.41 50.59
C ASN A 95 67.47 86.15 52.10
N TYR A 96 66.42 85.40 52.48
CA TYR A 96 66.23 84.92 53.84
C TYR A 96 66.86 83.52 54.04
N PRO A 97 67.56 83.24 55.14
CA PRO A 97 68.16 81.92 55.39
C PRO A 97 67.16 80.76 55.54
N GLY A 98 65.89 81.02 55.82
CA GLY A 98 64.82 80.03 55.65
C GLY A 98 64.28 80.08 54.23
N ASP A 99 64.15 78.94 53.55
CA ASP A 99 63.71 78.86 52.14
C ASP A 99 62.28 79.41 51.93
N LEU A 100 62.15 80.72 51.75
CA LEU A 100 60.89 81.41 51.46
C LEU A 100 60.61 81.46 49.94
N GLY A 101 61.31 80.68 49.12
CA GLY A 101 61.24 80.78 47.67
C GLY A 101 62.11 81.91 47.10
N GLU A 102 62.23 81.92 45.77
CA GLU A 102 63.17 82.79 45.02
C GLU A 102 62.93 84.28 45.30
N TYR A 103 61.69 84.68 45.56
CA TYR A 103 61.29 86.08 45.76
C TYR A 103 60.75 86.37 47.16
N GLY A 104 60.85 85.42 48.10
CA GLY A 104 60.30 85.57 49.45
C GLY A 104 61.24 86.30 50.41
N TYR A 105 60.69 87.15 51.27
CA TYR A 105 61.46 87.95 52.23
C TYR A 105 60.65 88.33 53.47
N ILE A 106 61.36 88.79 54.49
CA ILE A 106 60.78 89.34 55.72
C ILE A 106 60.84 90.86 55.68
N TYR A 107 59.90 91.52 56.34
CA TYR A 107 59.97 92.93 56.65
C TYR A 107 59.37 93.21 58.03
N VAL A 108 59.69 94.38 58.55
CA VAL A 108 59.32 94.84 59.89
C VAL A 108 58.61 96.18 59.76
N LEU A 109 57.46 96.33 60.42
CA LEU A 109 56.67 97.56 60.46
C LEU A 109 56.51 98.09 61.88
N ASP A 110 56.19 99.37 62.03
CA ASP A 110 55.56 99.89 63.25
C ASP A 110 54.02 99.78 63.18
N ASP A 111 53.35 100.18 64.27
CA ASP A 111 51.89 100.16 64.38
C ASP A 111 51.18 101.23 63.52
N LYS A 112 51.93 102.05 62.79
CA LYS A 112 51.45 103.09 61.87
C LYS A 112 51.75 102.76 60.42
N GLY A 113 52.29 101.58 60.11
CA GLY A 113 52.60 101.13 58.75
C GLY A 113 53.90 101.67 58.17
N THR A 114 54.80 102.20 59.00
CA THR A 114 56.15 102.59 58.59
C THR A 114 57.05 101.36 58.59
N PHE A 115 57.78 101.12 57.50
CA PHE A 115 58.76 100.04 57.44
C PHE A 115 59.98 100.36 58.29
N ILE A 116 60.14 99.61 59.37
CA ILE A 116 61.30 99.67 60.25
C ILE A 116 62.47 98.86 59.66
N ALA A 117 62.18 97.82 58.88
CA ALA A 117 63.16 97.10 58.10
C ALA A 117 62.48 96.50 56.86
N HIS A 118 63.02 96.75 55.68
CA HIS A 118 62.50 96.20 54.43
C HIS A 118 63.65 96.11 53.43
N PRO A 119 63.67 95.11 52.51
CA PRO A 119 64.72 95.01 51.51
C PRO A 119 64.96 96.31 50.72
N THR A 120 63.90 96.98 50.28
CA THR A 120 64.00 98.14 49.37
C THR A 120 63.22 99.39 49.77
N LYS A 121 62.49 99.37 50.89
CA LYS A 121 61.51 100.42 51.28
C LYS A 121 61.60 100.79 52.76
N GLU A 122 62.75 100.57 53.37
CA GLU A 122 62.97 100.88 54.78
C GLU A 122 62.83 102.39 55.01
N GLY A 123 61.94 102.79 55.92
CA GLY A 123 61.58 104.18 56.18
C GLY A 123 60.31 104.68 55.45
N ASP A 124 59.84 103.98 54.42
CA ASP A 124 58.57 104.32 53.76
C ASP A 124 57.38 104.01 54.67
N ASN A 125 56.28 104.76 54.52
CA ASN A 125 55.01 104.44 55.15
C ASN A 125 53.99 104.08 54.06
N LEU A 126 53.45 102.85 54.12
CA LEU A 126 52.47 102.35 53.15
C LEU A 126 51.10 102.08 53.80
N TRP A 127 50.75 102.81 54.86
CA TRP A 127 49.46 102.69 55.54
C TRP A 127 48.26 102.92 54.60
N ASP A 128 48.42 103.80 53.62
CA ASP A 128 47.42 104.12 52.60
C ASP A 128 47.72 103.46 51.24
N GLY A 129 48.74 102.60 51.17
CA GLY A 129 49.09 101.84 49.96
C GLY A 129 47.99 100.83 49.63
N GLN A 130 47.57 100.79 48.36
CA GLN A 130 46.57 99.87 47.85
C GLN A 130 47.18 98.85 46.89
N ASP A 131 46.68 97.63 46.91
CA ASP A 131 46.95 96.64 45.87
C ASP A 131 46.13 96.93 44.59
N SER A 132 46.33 96.12 43.53
CA SER A 132 45.60 96.19 42.26
C SER A 132 44.07 96.07 42.40
N SER A 133 43.60 95.50 43.52
CA SER A 133 42.19 95.30 43.84
C SER A 133 41.62 96.43 44.73
N GLY A 134 42.43 97.43 45.09
CA GLY A 134 42.04 98.57 45.91
C GLY A 134 42.07 98.31 47.41
N ASN A 135 42.61 97.18 47.87
CA ASN A 135 42.69 96.82 49.28
C ASN A 135 43.91 97.47 49.94
N TYR A 136 43.73 97.98 51.15
CA TYR A 136 44.82 98.54 51.96
C TYR A 136 45.61 97.42 52.64
N PHE A 137 46.50 96.76 51.88
CA PHE A 137 47.18 95.54 52.30
C PHE A 137 48.01 95.69 53.58
N ILE A 138 48.67 96.83 53.81
CA ILE A 138 49.42 97.07 55.07
C ILE A 138 48.48 97.18 56.27
N ARG A 139 47.28 97.76 56.10
CA ARG A 139 46.30 97.82 57.21
C ARG A 139 45.84 96.44 57.60
N GLU A 140 45.59 95.57 56.62
CA GLU A 140 45.21 94.19 56.87
C GLU A 140 46.34 93.40 57.51
N VAL A 141 47.57 93.51 56.99
CA VAL A 141 48.77 92.90 57.60
C VAL A 141 48.94 93.35 59.05
N THR A 142 48.74 94.63 59.34
CA THR A 142 48.83 95.17 60.71
C THR A 142 47.67 94.69 61.59
N GLU A 143 46.44 94.68 61.09
CA GLU A 143 45.26 94.19 61.81
C GLU A 143 45.42 92.72 62.21
N LYS A 144 45.87 91.86 61.27
CA LYS A 144 46.15 90.44 61.53
C LYS A 144 47.27 90.26 62.55
N ALA A 145 48.33 91.06 62.46
CA ALA A 145 49.43 91.00 63.41
C ALA A 145 48.99 91.37 64.84
N LEU A 146 48.13 92.39 64.98
CA LEU A 146 47.58 92.83 66.26
C LEU A 146 46.58 91.82 66.86
N ALA A 147 45.89 91.06 66.02
CA ALA A 147 44.93 90.03 66.42
C ALA A 147 45.58 88.71 66.88
N GLY A 148 46.91 88.66 67.04
CA GLY A 148 47.65 87.46 67.47
C GLY A 148 48.32 86.70 66.33
N GLY A 149 48.29 87.25 65.12
CA GLY A 149 48.96 86.73 63.93
C GLY A 149 48.01 86.19 62.87
N GLY A 150 48.36 86.33 61.60
CA GLY A 150 47.51 85.83 60.51
C GLY A 150 48.10 85.98 59.12
N PHE A 151 47.49 85.28 58.16
CA PHE A 151 47.83 85.38 56.75
C PHE A 151 47.04 86.50 56.06
N THR A 152 47.71 87.22 55.18
CA THR A 152 47.15 88.19 54.25
C THR A 152 47.62 87.84 52.85
N GLN A 153 46.74 87.90 51.87
CA GLN A 153 47.08 87.69 50.47
C GLN A 153 46.76 88.94 49.67
N TYR A 154 47.70 89.37 48.84
CA TYR A 154 47.54 90.53 47.99
C TYR A 154 48.53 90.47 46.82
N GLU A 155 48.24 91.16 45.73
CA GLU A 155 49.20 91.28 44.63
C GLU A 155 50.26 92.32 44.94
N PHE A 156 51.52 91.96 44.74
CA PHE A 156 52.63 92.89 44.89
C PHE A 156 53.66 92.69 43.79
N GLU A 157 54.42 93.74 43.49
CA GLU A 157 55.51 93.67 42.53
C GLU A 157 56.58 92.69 43.03
N LEU A 158 57.07 91.83 42.14
CA LEU A 158 58.22 90.98 42.42
C LEU A 158 59.45 91.85 42.73
N PRO A 159 60.28 91.48 43.70
CA PRO A 159 61.47 92.25 44.02
C PRO A 159 62.37 92.46 42.79
N GLY A 160 62.58 93.72 42.40
CA GLY A 160 63.41 94.10 41.25
C GLY A 160 62.76 93.94 39.88
N GLN A 161 61.45 93.64 39.80
CA GLN A 161 60.70 93.52 38.55
C GLN A 161 59.33 94.22 38.65
N ASP A 162 58.91 94.92 37.59
CA ASP A 162 57.56 95.52 37.48
C ASP A 162 56.50 94.47 37.10
N VAL A 163 56.50 93.31 37.79
CA VAL A 163 55.56 92.21 37.56
C VAL A 163 54.77 91.97 38.84
N LEU A 164 53.46 92.17 38.76
CA LEU A 164 52.53 91.82 39.84
C LEU A 164 52.38 90.30 39.94
N ALA A 165 52.49 89.79 41.15
CA ALA A 165 52.21 88.40 41.45
C ALA A 165 51.49 88.26 42.78
N ASP A 166 50.65 87.24 42.91
CA ASP A 166 49.93 86.89 44.13
C ASP A 166 50.93 86.59 45.24
N LYS A 167 50.95 87.46 46.25
CA LYS A 167 51.81 87.36 47.41
C LYS A 167 51.00 86.93 48.63
N ILE A 168 51.50 85.95 49.36
CA ILE A 168 50.99 85.58 50.68
C ILE A 168 51.97 86.04 51.74
N ILE A 169 51.45 86.56 52.84
CA ILE A 169 52.22 87.09 53.94
C ILE A 169 51.64 86.58 55.24
N TYR A 170 52.48 86.14 56.16
CA TYR A 170 52.12 85.96 57.57
C TYR A 170 52.70 87.12 58.37
N SER A 171 51.92 87.69 59.28
CA SER A 171 52.38 88.77 60.15
C SER A 171 52.02 88.53 61.61
N ALA A 172 52.87 88.98 62.53
CA ALA A 172 52.64 88.94 63.98
C ALA A 172 53.37 90.08 64.70
N LYS A 173 52.79 90.56 65.79
CA LYS A 173 53.35 91.66 66.59
C LYS A 173 54.31 91.13 67.67
N ASP A 174 55.49 91.74 67.74
CA ASP A 174 56.43 91.58 68.84
C ASP A 174 55.94 92.36 70.09
N PRO A 175 55.88 91.72 71.27
CA PRO A 175 55.44 92.37 72.50
C PRO A 175 56.46 93.34 73.10
N ASN A 176 57.73 93.32 72.66
CA ASN A 176 58.82 94.01 73.35
C ASN A 176 59.13 95.40 72.80
N TRP A 177 59.27 95.50 71.48
CA TRP A 177 59.69 96.69 70.73
C TRP A 177 58.55 97.30 69.92
N GLY A 178 57.36 96.68 69.95
CA GLY A 178 56.18 97.14 69.22
C GLY A 178 56.26 96.90 67.71
N TRP A 179 57.26 96.14 67.26
CA TRP A 179 57.46 95.81 65.85
C TRP A 179 56.44 94.79 65.37
N ILE A 180 56.01 94.91 64.12
CA ILE A 180 55.23 93.89 63.43
C ILE A 180 56.16 93.20 62.45
N ILE A 181 56.37 91.91 62.64
CA ILE A 181 57.18 91.08 61.74
C ILE A 181 56.27 90.43 60.73
N ALA A 182 56.60 90.60 59.46
CA ALA A 182 55.86 90.04 58.36
C ALA A 182 56.82 89.28 57.45
N SER A 183 56.56 87.99 57.23
CA SER A 183 57.26 87.17 56.26
C SER A 183 56.32 86.90 55.10
N GLY A 184 56.80 86.95 53.86
CA GLY A 184 55.94 86.69 52.72
C GLY A 184 56.68 86.21 51.48
N THR A 185 55.94 85.55 50.59
CA THR A 185 56.42 85.03 49.31
C THR A 185 55.29 84.94 48.29
N TYR A 186 55.57 84.49 47.07
CA TYR A 186 54.64 84.47 45.94
C TYR A 186 54.12 83.06 45.64
N MET A 187 52.83 82.96 45.29
CA MET A 187 52.15 81.66 45.03
C MET A 187 52.74 80.83 43.90
N GLN A 188 53.43 81.47 42.96
CA GLN A 188 54.11 80.80 41.87
C GLN A 188 55.34 80.01 42.32
N ASP A 189 56.01 80.42 43.40
CA ASP A 189 57.25 79.78 43.88
C ASP A 189 56.95 78.39 44.49
N PHE A 190 55.77 78.21 45.10
CA PHE A 190 55.31 76.92 45.63
C PHE A 190 54.71 75.98 44.57
N ASN A 191 54.06 76.53 43.55
CA ASN A 191 53.29 75.74 42.58
C ASN A 191 54.12 75.17 41.42
N LYS A 192 55.40 75.54 41.30
CA LYS A 192 56.33 75.06 40.25
C LYS A 192 56.48 73.53 40.25
N GLY A 193 56.47 72.88 41.42
CA GLY A 193 56.53 71.42 41.53
C GLY A 193 55.26 70.69 41.06
N ALA A 194 54.08 71.29 41.26
CA ALA A 194 52.80 70.70 40.87
C ALA A 194 52.58 70.69 39.33
N ASN A 195 53.14 71.66 38.61
CA ASN A 195 53.00 71.74 37.15
C ASN A 195 53.82 70.66 36.41
N SER A 196 54.98 70.26 36.94
CA SER A 196 55.77 69.15 36.37
C SER A 196 55.04 67.80 36.44
N LEU A 197 54.19 67.60 37.46
CA LEU A 197 53.34 66.40 37.60
C LEU A 197 52.26 66.31 36.51
N LEU A 198 51.74 67.45 36.04
CA LEU A 198 50.69 67.51 35.03
C LEU A 198 51.15 66.93 33.68
N ILE A 199 52.40 67.22 33.28
CA ILE A 199 53.00 66.73 32.03
C ILE A 199 53.18 65.20 32.07
N VAL A 200 53.66 64.65 33.19
CA VAL A 200 53.85 63.20 33.36
C VAL A 200 52.53 62.43 33.33
N ILE A 201 51.49 62.98 33.98
CA ILE A 201 50.13 62.43 33.94
C ILE A 201 49.57 62.45 32.50
N GLY A 202 49.78 63.51 31.74
CA GLY A 202 49.32 63.64 30.35
C GLY A 202 49.92 62.59 29.40
N ILE A 203 51.24 62.36 29.48
CA ILE A 203 51.94 61.40 28.60
C ILE A 203 51.51 59.95 28.92
N THR A 204 51.39 59.62 30.20
CA THR A 204 50.96 58.27 30.63
C THR A 204 49.52 57.95 30.24
N LEU A 205 48.61 58.93 30.35
CA LEU A 205 47.23 58.84 29.84
C LEU A 205 47.17 58.59 28.33
N LEU A 206 47.97 59.34 27.56
CA LEU A 206 48.01 59.18 26.10
C LEU A 206 48.48 57.77 25.72
N GLY A 207 49.53 57.26 26.37
CA GLY A 207 50.04 55.91 26.13
C GLY A 207 49.01 54.82 26.46
N ALA A 208 48.31 54.93 27.60
CA ALA A 208 47.27 53.98 27.99
C ALA A 208 46.09 53.94 27.00
N ILE A 209 45.69 55.11 26.48
CA ILE A 209 44.60 55.20 25.48
C ILE A 209 45.00 54.53 24.17
N ILE A 210 46.23 54.73 23.68
CA ILE A 210 46.71 54.12 22.43
C ILE A 210 46.72 52.59 22.56
N VAL A 211 47.36 52.06 23.61
CA VAL A 211 47.45 50.61 23.84
C VAL A 211 46.07 50.00 24.04
N GLY A 212 45.21 50.65 24.84
CA GLY A 212 43.83 50.22 25.07
C GLY A 212 43.02 50.14 23.78
N THR A 213 43.15 51.13 22.90
CA THR A 213 42.45 51.17 21.61
C THR A 213 42.87 50.00 20.71
N VAL A 214 44.16 49.69 20.63
CA VAL A 214 44.68 48.58 19.83
C VAL A 214 44.14 47.23 20.33
N VAL A 215 44.21 46.98 21.64
CA VAL A 215 43.71 45.74 22.26
C VAL A 215 42.21 45.57 22.03
N VAL A 216 41.43 46.63 22.23
CA VAL A 216 39.98 46.62 22.04
C VAL A 216 39.61 46.31 20.58
N ILE A 217 40.34 46.87 19.61
CA ILE A 217 40.12 46.56 18.19
C ILE A 217 40.46 45.10 17.86
N MET A 218 41.56 44.55 18.39
CA MET A 218 41.93 43.14 18.17
C MET A 218 40.89 42.17 18.72
N VAL A 219 40.47 42.34 19.97
CA VAL A 219 39.46 41.47 20.60
C VAL A 219 38.11 41.59 19.89
N SER A 220 37.69 42.82 19.58
CA SER A 220 36.41 43.07 18.89
C SER A 220 36.38 42.44 17.49
N ARG A 221 37.50 42.49 16.74
CA ARG A 221 37.62 41.77 15.46
C ARG A 221 37.61 40.26 15.64
N HIS A 222 38.32 39.73 16.64
CA HIS A 222 38.43 38.29 16.88
C HIS A 222 37.08 37.63 17.25
N LEU A 223 36.19 38.36 17.93
CA LEU A 223 34.86 37.89 18.32
C LEU A 223 33.78 38.20 17.26
N ALA A 224 33.73 39.42 16.74
CA ALA A 224 32.59 39.86 15.93
C ALA A 224 32.65 39.36 14.47
N LEU A 225 33.84 39.18 13.89
CA LEU A 225 33.97 38.78 12.48
C LEU A 225 33.43 37.35 12.21
N PRO A 226 33.77 36.32 13.00
CA PRO A 226 33.23 34.97 12.77
C PRO A 226 31.71 34.90 12.94
N VAL A 227 31.15 35.59 13.94
CA VAL A 227 29.69 35.67 14.16
C VAL A 227 28.99 36.33 12.98
N GLN A 228 29.59 37.37 12.39
CA GLN A 228 29.04 38.01 11.18
C GLN A 228 29.11 37.09 9.96
N LYS A 229 30.20 36.33 9.79
CA LYS A 229 30.31 35.33 8.73
C LYS A 229 29.25 34.24 8.89
N LEU A 230 29.08 33.70 10.09
CA LEU A 230 28.05 32.70 10.40
C LEU A 230 26.64 33.25 10.17
N SER A 231 26.34 34.47 10.63
CA SER A 231 25.06 35.14 10.36
C SER A 231 24.75 35.34 8.88
N LYS A 232 25.77 35.50 8.02
CA LYS A 232 25.58 35.53 6.57
C LYS A 232 25.25 34.14 6.03
N ARG A 233 25.96 33.09 6.47
CA ARG A 233 25.68 31.71 6.05
C ARG A 233 24.30 31.22 6.49
N VAL A 234 23.90 31.51 7.72
CA VAL A 234 22.53 31.25 8.21
C VAL A 234 21.49 31.88 7.28
N ARG A 235 21.75 33.10 6.78
CA ARG A 235 20.86 33.77 5.83
C ARG A 235 20.84 33.14 4.44
N GLU A 236 21.94 32.52 4.01
CA GLU A 236 21.96 31.78 2.74
C GLU A 236 21.20 30.46 2.88
N VAL A 237 21.42 29.71 3.97
CA VAL A 237 20.65 28.50 4.31
C VAL A 237 19.17 28.80 4.46
N ALA A 238 18.79 29.91 5.10
CA ALA A 238 17.39 30.32 5.23
C ALA A 238 16.72 30.69 3.89
N LYS A 239 17.50 30.96 2.83
CA LYS A 239 16.99 31.14 1.46
C LYS A 239 16.94 29.84 0.67
N GLY A 240 17.27 28.71 1.30
CA GLY A 240 17.32 27.39 0.67
C GLY A 240 18.69 27.00 0.14
N ASN A 241 19.73 27.83 0.24
CA ASN A 241 21.06 27.45 -0.24
C ASN A 241 21.77 26.55 0.78
N LEU A 242 21.81 25.23 0.52
CA LEU A 242 22.49 24.24 1.37
C LEU A 242 23.90 23.87 0.83
N THR A 243 24.40 24.58 -0.19
CA THR A 243 25.74 24.35 -0.78
C THR A 243 26.84 25.19 -0.14
N VAL A 244 26.48 26.02 0.85
CA VAL A 244 27.39 26.97 1.47
C VAL A 244 28.58 26.24 2.09
N GLU A 245 29.79 26.63 1.69
CA GLU A 245 31.03 25.99 2.17
C GLU A 245 31.13 26.02 3.71
N ILE A 246 31.24 24.82 4.26
CA ILE A 246 31.34 24.52 5.67
C ILE A 246 32.79 24.77 6.11
N GLU A 247 33.21 26.04 6.26
CA GLU A 247 34.53 26.30 6.86
C GLU A 247 34.53 25.79 8.30
N ASN A 248 35.41 24.83 8.56
CA ASN A 248 35.69 24.40 9.91
C ASN A 248 36.53 25.47 10.61
N LEU A 249 35.89 26.28 11.45
CA LEU A 249 36.59 27.21 12.31
C LEU A 249 37.30 26.38 13.38
N GLN A 250 38.63 26.19 13.27
CA GLN A 250 39.44 25.56 14.31
C GLN A 250 39.53 26.45 15.55
N ARG A 251 38.42 26.55 16.29
CA ARG A 251 38.24 27.29 17.53
C ARG A 251 37.62 26.37 18.57
N SER A 252 38.09 26.49 19.80
CA SER A 252 37.59 25.70 20.94
C SER A 252 36.66 26.50 21.86
N ASP A 253 36.22 27.67 21.42
CA ASP A 253 35.31 28.55 22.17
C ASP A 253 33.84 28.35 21.72
N GLU A 254 32.92 29.08 22.35
CA GLU A 254 31.48 29.00 22.10
C GLU A 254 31.13 29.32 20.64
N ILE A 255 31.98 30.09 19.95
CA ILE A 255 31.80 30.41 18.52
C ILE A 255 32.17 29.20 17.65
N GLY A 256 33.18 28.42 18.04
CA GLY A 256 33.51 27.14 17.43
C GLY A 256 32.37 26.13 17.56
N GLN A 257 31.84 25.95 18.77
CA GLN A 257 30.70 25.04 19.02
C GLN A 257 29.45 25.46 18.24
N LEU A 258 29.16 26.76 18.16
CA LEU A 258 28.04 27.28 17.37
C LEU A 258 28.22 27.02 15.87
N ASN A 259 29.44 27.12 15.35
CA ASN A 259 29.75 26.81 13.96
C ASN A 259 29.57 25.30 13.69
N GLU A 260 30.08 24.44 14.57
CA GLU A 260 29.93 22.98 14.46
C GLU A 260 28.46 22.55 14.47
N GLY A 261 27.66 22.99 15.45
CA GLY A 261 26.23 22.67 15.50
C GLY A 261 25.43 23.23 14.32
N PHE A 262 25.81 24.41 13.80
CA PHE A 262 25.21 24.94 12.56
C PHE A 262 25.54 24.05 11.35
N ASN A 263 26.76 23.53 11.26
CA ASN A 263 27.17 22.65 10.18
C ASN A 263 26.44 21.32 10.22
N GLU A 264 26.31 20.72 11.41
CA GLU A 264 25.55 19.49 11.62
C GLU A 264 24.08 19.67 11.21
N MET A 265 23.45 20.79 11.58
CA MET A 265 22.09 21.12 11.16
C MET A 265 21.96 21.23 9.63
N VAL A 266 22.92 21.89 8.96
CA VAL A 266 22.90 22.01 7.50
C VAL A 266 23.07 20.65 6.82
N ASP A 267 23.94 19.80 7.33
CA ASP A 267 24.16 18.45 6.80
C ASP A 267 22.92 17.55 6.99
N GLN A 268 22.29 17.59 8.16
CA GLN A 268 21.03 16.90 8.43
C GLN A 268 19.88 17.40 7.53
N LEU A 269 19.78 18.71 7.30
CA LEU A 269 18.81 19.27 6.35
C LEU A 269 19.09 18.80 4.93
N LYS A 270 20.36 18.75 4.52
CA LYS A 270 20.75 18.28 3.20
C LYS A 270 20.37 16.82 2.97
N THR A 271 20.65 15.95 3.95
CA THR A 271 20.27 14.53 3.91
C THR A 271 18.75 14.38 3.85
N LEU A 272 18.01 15.07 4.73
CA LEU A 272 16.54 15.02 4.73
C LEU A 272 15.94 15.43 3.38
N ILE A 273 16.42 16.51 2.77
CA ILE A 273 15.90 16.94 1.48
C ILE A 273 16.26 15.93 0.37
N THR A 274 17.44 15.31 0.44
CA THR A 274 17.85 14.26 -0.52
C THR A 274 16.97 13.01 -0.38
N ASP A 275 16.72 12.55 0.85
CA ASP A 275 15.87 11.39 1.13
C ASP A 275 14.43 11.64 0.64
N VAL A 276 13.92 12.86 0.77
CA VAL A 276 12.59 13.22 0.25
C VAL A 276 12.59 13.27 -1.28
N GLU A 277 13.64 13.76 -1.94
CA GLU A 277 13.76 13.69 -3.41
C GLU A 277 13.73 12.23 -3.91
N GLU A 278 14.45 11.33 -3.24
CA GLU A 278 14.47 9.90 -3.59
C GLU A 278 13.10 9.25 -3.37
N ALA A 279 12.44 9.53 -2.25
CA ALA A 279 11.10 9.04 -1.96
C ALA A 279 10.05 9.54 -2.98
N ILE A 280 10.15 10.79 -3.45
CA ILE A 280 9.25 11.31 -4.49
C ILE A 280 9.39 10.50 -5.78
N VAL A 281 10.63 10.22 -6.21
CA VAL A 281 10.88 9.44 -7.45
C VAL A 281 10.33 8.02 -7.32
N GLU A 282 10.51 7.38 -6.17
CA GLU A 282 9.98 6.02 -5.92
C GLU A 282 8.45 6.00 -5.92
N ILE A 283 7.79 6.98 -5.27
CA ILE A 283 6.33 7.04 -5.24
C ILE A 283 5.78 7.41 -6.63
N GLN A 284 6.42 8.31 -7.39
CA GLN A 284 6.02 8.62 -8.77
C GLN A 284 6.07 7.37 -9.66
N SER A 285 7.16 6.60 -9.58
CA SER A 285 7.28 5.32 -10.30
C SER A 285 6.17 4.33 -9.89
N THR A 286 5.93 4.19 -8.59
CA THR A 286 4.87 3.33 -8.06
C THR A 286 3.49 3.76 -8.53
N SER A 287 3.20 5.07 -8.53
CA SER A 287 1.93 5.62 -8.98
C SER A 287 1.70 5.37 -10.47
N SER A 288 2.72 5.59 -11.30
CA SER A 288 2.67 5.28 -12.74
C SER A 288 2.43 3.79 -13.00
N ASN A 289 3.05 2.89 -12.22
CA ASN A 289 2.78 1.46 -12.32
C ASN A 289 1.33 1.14 -11.93
N LEU A 290 0.80 1.80 -10.90
CA LEU A 290 -0.58 1.59 -10.45
C LEU A 290 -1.60 2.05 -11.50
N THR A 291 -1.35 3.15 -12.20
CA THR A 291 -2.15 3.58 -13.36
C THR A 291 -2.15 2.53 -14.47
N SER A 292 -0.97 2.00 -14.84
CA SER A 292 -0.85 0.95 -15.87
C SER A 292 -1.60 -0.33 -15.47
N VAL A 293 -1.47 -0.78 -14.21
CA VAL A 293 -2.20 -1.95 -13.69
C VAL A 293 -3.70 -1.70 -13.66
N ALA A 294 -4.14 -0.48 -13.36
CA ALA A 294 -5.56 -0.12 -13.39
C ALA A 294 -6.13 -0.18 -14.83
N GLU A 295 -5.40 0.37 -15.81
CA GLU A 295 -5.78 0.27 -17.23
C GLU A 295 -5.87 -1.19 -17.70
N GLU A 296 -4.87 -2.01 -17.35
CA GLU A 296 -4.85 -3.44 -17.68
C GLU A 296 -6.01 -4.20 -17.02
N THR A 297 -6.30 -3.91 -15.74
CA THR A 297 -7.40 -4.54 -15.00
C THR A 297 -8.75 -4.16 -15.59
N ASN A 298 -8.94 -2.93 -16.05
CA ASN A 298 -10.16 -2.52 -16.74
C ASN A 298 -10.34 -3.27 -18.07
N ALA A 299 -9.27 -3.44 -18.84
CA ALA A 299 -9.30 -4.21 -20.09
C ALA A 299 -9.62 -5.70 -19.84
N TYR A 300 -9.08 -6.30 -18.78
CA TYR A 300 -9.49 -7.65 -18.36
C TYR A 300 -10.95 -7.71 -17.93
N GLY A 301 -11.46 -6.68 -17.24
CA GLY A 301 -12.88 -6.56 -16.92
C GLY A 301 -13.76 -6.65 -18.17
N ASP A 302 -13.41 -5.91 -19.23
CA ASP A 302 -14.15 -5.95 -20.50
C ASP A 302 -14.14 -7.35 -21.15
N GLU A 303 -13.01 -8.05 -21.11
CA GLU A 303 -12.91 -9.43 -21.62
C GLU A 303 -13.74 -10.42 -20.78
N ILE A 304 -13.78 -10.24 -19.45
CA ILE A 304 -14.65 -11.04 -18.57
C ILE A 304 -16.12 -10.79 -18.92
N VAL A 305 -16.52 -9.54 -19.16
CA VAL A 305 -17.89 -9.20 -19.59
C VAL A 305 -18.25 -9.85 -20.93
N LYS A 306 -17.33 -9.89 -21.89
CA LYS A 306 -17.59 -10.62 -23.16
C LYS A 306 -17.77 -12.11 -22.91
N ALA A 307 -16.86 -12.73 -22.15
CA ALA A 307 -16.92 -14.15 -21.86
C ALA A 307 -18.19 -14.53 -21.08
N ILE A 308 -18.63 -13.70 -20.11
CA ILE A 308 -19.82 -14.00 -19.32
C ILE A 308 -21.11 -13.80 -20.11
N ASN A 309 -21.13 -12.87 -21.08
CA ASN A 309 -22.23 -12.74 -22.04
C ASN A 309 -22.34 -13.98 -22.93
N GLU A 310 -21.23 -14.54 -23.41
CA GLU A 310 -21.25 -15.81 -24.14
C GLU A 310 -21.79 -16.96 -23.29
N VAL A 311 -21.43 -17.00 -21.99
CA VAL A 311 -21.98 -17.99 -21.05
C VAL A 311 -23.49 -17.78 -20.85
N SER A 312 -23.95 -16.55 -20.72
CA SER A 312 -25.37 -16.21 -20.57
C SER A 312 -26.17 -16.61 -21.81
N ASP A 313 -25.70 -16.24 -23.00
CA ASP A 313 -26.33 -16.63 -24.27
C ASP A 313 -26.34 -18.15 -24.46
N GLY A 314 -25.23 -18.81 -24.09
CA GLY A 314 -25.13 -20.26 -24.06
C GLY A 314 -26.15 -20.90 -23.12
N ALA A 315 -26.35 -20.34 -21.93
CA ALA A 315 -27.32 -20.81 -20.96
C ALA A 315 -28.78 -20.64 -21.46
N VAL A 316 -29.11 -19.49 -22.07
CA VAL A 316 -30.43 -19.27 -22.68
C VAL A 316 -30.68 -20.27 -23.80
N LYS A 317 -29.68 -20.51 -24.66
CA LYS A 317 -29.77 -21.50 -25.72
C LYS A 317 -29.94 -22.92 -25.17
N GLN A 318 -29.19 -23.28 -24.13
CA GLN A 318 -29.29 -24.57 -23.46
C GLN A 318 -30.67 -24.80 -22.84
N ALA A 319 -31.27 -23.78 -22.24
CA ALA A 319 -32.64 -23.85 -21.73
C ALA A 319 -33.66 -24.10 -22.86
N SER A 320 -33.53 -23.40 -23.98
CA SER A 320 -34.39 -23.61 -25.17
C SER A 320 -34.21 -25.02 -25.76
N GLU A 321 -32.98 -25.52 -25.87
CA GLU A 321 -32.70 -26.87 -26.35
C GLU A 321 -33.25 -27.95 -25.40
N ALA A 322 -33.21 -27.70 -24.08
CA ALA A 322 -33.83 -28.56 -23.09
C ALA A 322 -35.36 -28.62 -23.26
N GLU A 323 -36.02 -27.50 -23.53
CA GLU A 323 -37.46 -27.45 -23.79
C GLU A 323 -37.84 -28.24 -25.07
N ASP A 324 -37.08 -28.06 -26.15
CA ASP A 324 -37.29 -28.82 -27.40
C ASP A 324 -37.04 -30.33 -27.21
N THR A 325 -36.03 -30.68 -26.42
CA THR A 325 -35.73 -32.08 -26.07
C THR A 325 -36.86 -32.66 -25.21
N ASN A 326 -37.44 -31.88 -24.29
CA ASN A 326 -38.59 -32.31 -23.50
C ASN A 326 -39.80 -32.61 -24.38
N ARG A 327 -40.09 -31.75 -25.37
CA ARG A 327 -41.16 -32.02 -26.36
C ARG A 327 -40.92 -33.33 -27.10
N THR A 328 -39.69 -33.56 -27.54
CA THR A 328 -39.31 -34.80 -28.23
C THR A 328 -39.41 -36.03 -27.31
N ALA A 329 -39.10 -35.89 -26.03
CA ALA A 329 -39.25 -36.95 -25.04
C ALA A 329 -40.72 -37.29 -24.75
N ILE A 330 -41.62 -36.31 -24.81
CA ILE A 330 -43.08 -36.53 -24.72
C ILE A 330 -43.57 -37.32 -25.93
N ASP A 331 -43.17 -36.95 -27.15
CA ASP A 331 -43.51 -37.70 -28.37
C ASP A 331 -42.97 -39.14 -28.30
N PHE A 332 -41.74 -39.30 -27.81
CA PHE A 332 -41.13 -40.62 -27.60
C PHE A 332 -41.92 -41.47 -26.60
N ALA A 333 -42.42 -40.87 -25.51
CA ALA A 333 -43.27 -41.55 -24.54
C ALA A 333 -44.56 -42.08 -25.17
N GLN A 334 -45.19 -41.26 -26.03
CA GLN A 334 -46.39 -41.68 -26.75
C GLN A 334 -46.10 -42.86 -27.69
N GLN A 335 -44.93 -42.89 -28.34
CA GLN A 335 -44.55 -44.03 -29.19
C GLN A 335 -44.31 -45.31 -28.39
N ILE A 336 -43.78 -45.21 -27.16
CA ILE A 336 -43.63 -46.36 -26.25
C ILE A 336 -44.99 -46.94 -25.88
N GLU A 337 -45.98 -46.09 -25.58
CA GLU A 337 -47.36 -46.52 -25.29
C GLU A 337 -47.99 -47.22 -26.50
N VAL A 338 -47.83 -46.66 -27.70
CA VAL A 338 -48.29 -47.32 -28.93
C VAL A 338 -47.61 -48.68 -29.13
N LEU A 339 -46.31 -48.79 -28.88
CA LEU A 339 -45.59 -50.07 -28.97
C LEU A 339 -46.09 -51.10 -27.96
N HIS A 340 -46.39 -50.67 -26.73
CA HIS A 340 -47.00 -51.51 -25.71
C HIS A 340 -48.33 -52.09 -26.20
N ASP A 341 -49.23 -51.24 -26.70
CA ASP A 341 -50.54 -51.67 -27.21
C ASP A 341 -50.42 -52.63 -28.39
N LYS A 342 -49.47 -52.39 -29.30
CA LYS A 342 -49.20 -53.28 -30.44
C LYS A 342 -48.68 -54.65 -29.99
N ASN A 343 -47.85 -54.70 -28.96
CA ASN A 343 -47.39 -55.96 -28.37
C ASN A 343 -48.55 -56.76 -27.77
N GLU A 344 -49.44 -56.12 -27.02
CA GLU A 344 -50.61 -56.79 -26.44
C GLU A 344 -51.53 -57.37 -27.53
N ILE A 345 -51.81 -56.60 -28.58
CA ILE A 345 -52.60 -57.08 -29.73
C ILE A 345 -51.91 -58.28 -30.40
N MET A 346 -50.59 -58.22 -30.58
CA MET A 346 -49.82 -59.29 -31.21
C MET A 346 -49.79 -60.55 -30.33
N LEU A 347 -49.71 -60.40 -29.01
CA LEU A 347 -49.77 -61.50 -28.05
C LEU A 347 -51.12 -62.20 -28.11
N ASP A 348 -52.21 -61.44 -28.12
CA ASP A 348 -53.57 -61.98 -28.22
C ASP A 348 -53.79 -62.72 -29.55
N ALA A 349 -53.40 -62.11 -30.67
CA ALA A 349 -53.45 -62.75 -31.99
C ALA A 349 -52.64 -64.06 -32.04
N SER A 350 -51.47 -64.09 -31.41
CA SER A 350 -50.62 -65.29 -31.34
C SER A 350 -51.22 -66.39 -30.46
N ARG A 351 -51.90 -66.02 -29.36
CA ARG A 351 -52.67 -66.96 -28.53
C ARG A 351 -53.85 -67.55 -29.31
N HIS A 352 -54.58 -66.73 -30.05
CA HIS A 352 -55.64 -67.19 -30.94
C HIS A 352 -55.11 -68.14 -32.02
N MET A 353 -53.95 -67.84 -32.63
CA MET A 353 -53.30 -68.72 -33.60
C MET A 353 -52.91 -70.06 -32.98
N LYS A 354 -52.39 -70.06 -31.74
CA LYS A 354 -52.07 -71.29 -31.01
C LYS A 354 -53.30 -72.18 -30.82
N LEU A 355 -54.40 -71.59 -30.34
CA LEU A 355 -55.66 -72.31 -30.13
C LEU A 355 -56.22 -72.87 -31.43
N SER A 356 -56.24 -72.08 -32.51
CA SER A 356 -56.73 -72.52 -33.82
C SER A 356 -55.87 -73.64 -34.42
N ASN A 357 -54.54 -73.58 -34.25
CA ASN A 357 -53.64 -74.63 -34.71
C ASN A 357 -53.83 -75.94 -33.91
N GLN A 358 -54.08 -75.84 -32.60
CA GLN A 358 -54.42 -76.99 -31.75
C GLN A 358 -55.73 -77.65 -32.18
N GLU A 359 -56.76 -76.87 -32.49
CA GLU A 359 -58.02 -77.38 -33.04
C GLU A 359 -57.80 -78.06 -34.41
N GLY A 360 -56.98 -77.46 -35.27
CA GLY A 360 -56.57 -78.04 -36.56
C GLY A 360 -55.88 -79.40 -36.40
N LEU A 361 -54.95 -79.53 -35.45
CA LEU A 361 -54.29 -80.80 -35.12
C LEU A 361 -55.27 -81.86 -34.60
N LEU A 362 -56.25 -81.48 -33.78
CA LEU A 362 -57.30 -82.40 -33.32
C LEU A 362 -58.14 -82.93 -34.50
N ASN A 363 -58.55 -82.04 -35.40
CA ASN A 363 -59.30 -82.44 -36.60
C ASN A 363 -58.46 -83.32 -37.54
N LEU A 364 -57.17 -83.04 -37.69
CA LEU A 364 -56.26 -83.88 -38.47
C LEU A 364 -56.06 -85.27 -37.88
N ASN A 365 -55.99 -85.39 -36.55
CA ASN A 365 -55.92 -86.69 -35.90
C ASN A 365 -57.17 -87.54 -36.21
N SER A 366 -58.36 -86.92 -36.17
CA SER A 366 -59.59 -87.60 -36.58
C SER A 366 -59.59 -87.98 -38.07
N LEU A 367 -59.11 -87.10 -38.95
CA LEU A 367 -58.98 -87.38 -40.39
C LEU A 367 -58.00 -88.52 -40.65
N LYS A 368 -56.89 -88.59 -39.92
CA LYS A 368 -55.89 -89.65 -39.99
C LYS A 368 -56.49 -91.01 -39.60
N GLU A 369 -57.25 -91.05 -38.51
CA GLU A 369 -57.98 -92.24 -38.08
C GLU A 369 -58.98 -92.69 -39.16
N LYS A 370 -59.79 -91.77 -39.70
CA LYS A 370 -60.77 -92.08 -40.75
C LYS A 370 -60.13 -92.51 -42.08
N SER A 371 -58.97 -91.97 -42.41
CA SER A 371 -58.21 -92.37 -43.60
C SER A 371 -57.62 -93.78 -43.45
N HIS A 372 -57.21 -94.15 -42.23
CA HIS A 372 -56.79 -95.50 -41.91
C HIS A 372 -57.96 -96.50 -42.02
N GLU A 373 -59.11 -96.18 -41.41
CA GLU A 373 -60.34 -96.97 -41.51
C GLU A 373 -60.78 -97.17 -42.97
N SER A 374 -60.69 -96.12 -43.80
CA SER A 374 -60.97 -96.21 -45.22
C SER A 374 -60.02 -97.16 -45.95
N SER A 375 -58.73 -97.17 -45.59
CA SER A 375 -57.75 -98.10 -46.16
C SER A 375 -58.08 -99.55 -45.83
N GLU A 376 -58.46 -99.85 -44.58
CA GLU A 376 -58.91 -101.18 -44.17
C GLU A 376 -60.17 -101.62 -44.91
N LEU A 377 -61.16 -100.73 -45.06
CA LEU A 377 -62.40 -101.03 -45.77
C LEU A 377 -62.14 -101.37 -47.25
N ILE A 378 -61.28 -100.62 -47.93
CA ILE A 378 -60.90 -100.88 -49.32
C ILE A 378 -60.19 -102.24 -49.45
N ASN A 379 -59.30 -102.60 -48.52
CA ASN A 379 -58.65 -103.91 -48.50
C ASN A 379 -59.67 -105.04 -48.29
N ASN A 380 -60.67 -104.85 -47.42
CA ASN A 380 -61.74 -105.82 -47.21
C ASN A 380 -62.62 -106.00 -48.47
N VAL A 381 -62.99 -104.91 -49.14
CA VAL A 381 -63.76 -104.97 -50.40
C VAL A 381 -62.95 -105.69 -51.48
N TYR A 382 -61.65 -105.42 -51.58
CA TYR A 382 -60.75 -106.11 -52.51
C TYR A 382 -60.70 -107.63 -52.24
N ALA A 383 -60.67 -108.05 -50.98
CA ALA A 383 -60.72 -109.48 -50.62
C ALA A 383 -62.06 -110.14 -50.99
N VAL A 384 -63.18 -109.45 -50.79
CA VAL A 384 -64.53 -109.96 -51.14
C VAL A 384 -64.64 -110.19 -52.65
N PHE A 385 -64.19 -109.24 -53.48
CA PHE A 385 -64.23 -109.42 -54.93
C PHE A 385 -63.31 -110.52 -55.44
N ASN A 386 -62.10 -110.66 -54.87
CA ASN A 386 -61.24 -111.80 -55.20
C ASN A 386 -61.89 -113.14 -54.83
N SER A 387 -62.58 -113.22 -53.69
CA SER A 387 -63.36 -114.41 -53.33
C SER A 387 -64.51 -114.67 -54.32
N LEU A 388 -65.18 -113.62 -54.80
CA LEU A 388 -66.25 -113.74 -55.80
C LEU A 388 -65.71 -114.29 -57.13
N ILE A 389 -64.55 -113.83 -57.62
CA ILE A 389 -63.90 -114.36 -58.84
C ILE A 389 -63.68 -115.87 -58.71
N VAL A 390 -63.17 -116.33 -57.56
CA VAL A 390 -62.95 -117.76 -57.31
C VAL A 390 -64.27 -118.54 -57.35
N LYS A 391 -65.31 -118.05 -56.67
CA LYS A 391 -66.63 -118.71 -56.67
C LYS A 391 -67.29 -118.74 -58.05
N VAL A 392 -67.15 -117.69 -58.85
CA VAL A 392 -67.67 -117.65 -60.23
C VAL A 392 -67.01 -118.73 -61.08
N ARG A 393 -65.69 -118.93 -60.96
CA ARG A 393 -64.96 -120.00 -61.65
C ARG A 393 -65.35 -121.40 -61.19
N GLU A 394 -65.61 -121.58 -59.89
CA GLU A 394 -66.13 -122.86 -59.37
C GLU A 394 -67.50 -123.19 -59.97
N ILE A 395 -68.40 -122.20 -60.07
CA ILE A 395 -69.72 -122.39 -60.70
C ILE A 395 -69.58 -122.66 -62.20
N GLU A 396 -68.68 -121.96 -62.90
CA GLU A 396 -68.40 -122.22 -64.32
C GLU A 396 -67.96 -123.68 -64.54
N GLY A 397 -67.11 -124.22 -63.67
CA GLY A 397 -66.73 -125.64 -63.68
C GLY A 397 -67.93 -126.58 -63.52
N ILE A 398 -68.83 -126.30 -62.58
CA ILE A 398 -70.07 -127.08 -62.37
C ILE A 398 -70.96 -127.03 -63.61
N VAL A 399 -71.17 -125.84 -64.20
CA VAL A 399 -71.98 -125.66 -65.41
C VAL A 399 -71.38 -126.41 -66.60
N GLY A 400 -70.05 -126.45 -66.71
CA GLY A 400 -69.33 -127.29 -67.66
C GLY A 400 -69.69 -128.78 -67.50
N THR A 401 -69.63 -129.32 -66.29
CA THR A 401 -70.02 -130.70 -66.00
C THR A 401 -71.50 -130.97 -66.31
N ILE A 402 -72.41 -130.04 -66.00
CA ILE A 402 -73.84 -130.20 -66.32
C ILE A 402 -74.05 -130.24 -67.84
N THR A 403 -73.31 -129.43 -68.60
CA THR A 403 -73.38 -129.42 -70.07
C THR A 403 -72.90 -130.77 -70.63
N GLU A 404 -71.79 -131.31 -70.12
CA GLU A 404 -71.32 -132.66 -70.47
C GLU A 404 -72.35 -133.75 -70.16
N ILE A 405 -72.99 -133.70 -68.98
CA ILE A 405 -74.07 -134.63 -68.61
C ILE A 405 -75.26 -134.47 -69.56
N SER A 406 -75.61 -133.25 -69.92
CA SER A 406 -76.70 -132.94 -70.84
C SER A 406 -76.44 -133.51 -72.23
N ASP A 407 -75.23 -133.33 -72.76
CA ASP A 407 -74.83 -133.86 -74.07
C ASP A 407 -74.78 -135.39 -74.07
N GLN A 408 -74.29 -136.02 -72.99
CA GLN A 408 -74.35 -137.47 -72.82
C GLN A 408 -75.80 -137.98 -72.73
N THR A 409 -76.67 -137.27 -72.00
CA THR A 409 -78.08 -137.61 -71.86
C THR A 409 -78.81 -137.46 -73.20
N ASN A 410 -78.47 -136.45 -73.99
CA ASN A 410 -78.97 -136.24 -75.35
C ASN A 410 -78.57 -137.40 -76.28
N LEU A 411 -77.30 -137.83 -76.23
CA LEU A 411 -76.79 -138.99 -76.97
C LEU A 411 -77.46 -140.31 -76.54
N LEU A 412 -77.64 -140.52 -75.23
CA LEU A 412 -78.34 -141.69 -74.68
C LEU A 412 -79.81 -141.70 -75.10
N ALA A 413 -80.49 -140.56 -75.03
CA ALA A 413 -81.87 -140.38 -75.46
C ALA A 413 -82.03 -140.57 -76.97
N LEU A 414 -81.09 -140.09 -77.78
CA LEU A 414 -81.05 -140.33 -79.22
C LEU A 414 -80.91 -141.81 -79.54
N ASN A 415 -79.99 -142.51 -78.88
CA ASN A 415 -79.82 -143.96 -79.03
C ASN A 415 -81.08 -144.73 -78.59
N ALA A 416 -81.73 -144.31 -77.50
CA ALA A 416 -82.98 -144.89 -77.02
C ALA A 416 -84.16 -144.63 -77.98
N SER A 417 -84.28 -143.43 -78.56
CA SER A 417 -85.28 -143.10 -79.58
C SER A 417 -85.08 -143.92 -80.86
N ILE A 418 -83.83 -144.16 -81.28
CA ILE A 418 -83.50 -145.02 -82.42
C ILE A 418 -83.92 -146.47 -82.15
N GLU A 419 -83.60 -147.02 -80.97
CA GLU A 419 -83.92 -148.41 -80.65
C GLU A 419 -85.43 -148.62 -80.38
N ALA A 420 -86.12 -147.60 -79.86
CA ALA A 420 -87.57 -147.59 -79.72
C ALA A 420 -88.29 -147.52 -81.09
N ALA A 421 -87.74 -146.78 -82.06
CA ALA A 421 -88.22 -146.81 -83.45
C ALA A 421 -88.01 -148.18 -84.12
N ARG A 422 -86.95 -148.89 -83.72
CA ARG A 422 -86.59 -150.24 -84.20
C ARG A 422 -87.50 -151.35 -83.67
N ALA A 423 -88.04 -151.19 -82.45
CA ALA A 423 -88.97 -152.11 -81.80
C ALA A 423 -90.42 -152.03 -82.32
N GLY A 424 -90.73 -151.15 -83.29
CA GLY A 424 -92.03 -151.07 -83.96
C GLY A 424 -93.20 -150.72 -83.02
N GLU A 425 -94.36 -151.36 -83.19
CA GLU A 425 -95.58 -151.07 -82.41
C GLU A 425 -95.39 -151.21 -80.88
N HIS A 426 -94.49 -152.08 -80.41
CA HIS A 426 -94.21 -152.27 -78.98
C HIS A 426 -93.32 -151.17 -78.37
N GLY A 427 -92.60 -150.38 -79.19
CA GLY A 427 -91.67 -149.33 -78.76
C GLY A 427 -92.28 -147.93 -78.68
N LYS A 428 -93.53 -147.72 -79.12
CA LYS A 428 -94.16 -146.39 -79.20
C LYS A 428 -94.15 -145.61 -77.88
N GLY A 429 -94.44 -146.27 -76.75
CA GLY A 429 -94.41 -145.62 -75.43
C GLY A 429 -92.99 -145.20 -75.00
N PHE A 430 -91.99 -146.03 -75.32
CA PHE A 430 -90.58 -145.74 -75.03
C PHE A 430 -90.01 -144.64 -75.94
N ALA A 431 -90.41 -144.59 -77.21
CA ALA A 431 -89.98 -143.56 -78.15
C ALA A 431 -90.45 -142.15 -77.71
N VAL A 432 -91.66 -142.04 -77.17
CA VAL A 432 -92.17 -140.78 -76.63
C VAL A 432 -91.35 -140.32 -75.41
N VAL A 433 -91.01 -141.24 -74.50
CA VAL A 433 -90.18 -140.91 -73.33
C VAL A 433 -88.76 -140.53 -73.74
N ALA A 434 -88.16 -141.27 -74.67
CA ALA A 434 -86.81 -140.96 -75.17
C ALA A 434 -86.75 -139.60 -75.90
N GLU A 435 -87.77 -139.26 -76.70
CA GLU A 435 -87.87 -137.94 -77.33
C GLU A 435 -88.07 -136.82 -76.30
N GLU A 436 -88.85 -137.05 -75.24
CA GLU A 436 -89.03 -136.08 -74.16
C GLU A 436 -87.73 -135.89 -73.33
N VAL A 437 -86.98 -136.96 -73.07
CA VAL A 437 -85.65 -136.89 -72.42
C VAL A 437 -84.64 -136.16 -73.31
N ARG A 438 -84.67 -136.40 -74.62
CA ARG A 438 -83.84 -135.68 -75.59
C ARG A 438 -84.13 -134.19 -75.56
N LYS A 439 -85.42 -133.83 -75.59
CA LYS A 439 -85.87 -132.44 -75.51
C LYS A 439 -85.48 -131.77 -74.19
N LEU A 440 -85.58 -132.48 -73.06
CA LEU A 440 -85.10 -132.00 -71.75
C LEU A 440 -83.58 -131.80 -71.73
N ALA A 441 -82.81 -132.68 -72.37
CA ALA A 441 -81.36 -132.55 -72.51
C ALA A 441 -80.97 -131.37 -73.41
N ASP A 442 -81.65 -131.16 -74.55
CA ASP A 442 -81.44 -129.97 -75.38
C ASP A 442 -81.81 -128.69 -74.62
N GLN A 443 -82.93 -128.69 -73.90
CA GLN A 443 -83.34 -127.56 -73.05
C GLN A 443 -82.34 -127.29 -71.92
N THR A 444 -81.77 -128.34 -71.33
CA THR A 444 -80.74 -128.22 -70.27
C THR A 444 -79.45 -127.65 -70.84
N SER A 445 -79.02 -128.08 -72.04
CA SER A 445 -77.83 -127.55 -72.72
C SER A 445 -78.01 -126.06 -73.11
N VAL A 446 -79.20 -125.67 -73.59
CA VAL A 446 -79.52 -124.26 -73.85
C VAL A 446 -79.52 -123.43 -72.55
N ALA A 447 -80.09 -123.97 -71.46
CA ALA A 447 -80.11 -123.30 -70.17
C ALA A 447 -78.71 -123.16 -69.57
N THR A 448 -77.84 -124.18 -69.64
CA THR A 448 -76.45 -124.08 -69.18
C THR A 448 -75.64 -123.11 -70.00
N GLU A 449 -75.89 -122.99 -71.30
CA GLU A 449 -75.24 -121.99 -72.16
C GLU A 449 -75.63 -120.55 -71.76
N GLN A 450 -76.89 -120.31 -71.40
CA GLN A 450 -77.35 -119.03 -70.86
C GLN A 450 -76.68 -118.71 -69.50
N VAL A 451 -76.57 -119.71 -68.62
CA VAL A 451 -75.85 -119.56 -67.34
C VAL A 451 -74.37 -119.26 -67.59
N ARG A 452 -73.72 -119.96 -68.53
CA ARG A 452 -72.32 -119.72 -68.91
C ARG A 452 -72.10 -118.30 -69.44
N THR A 453 -73.00 -117.81 -70.29
CA THR A 453 -72.96 -116.42 -70.79
C THR A 453 -73.09 -115.42 -69.63
N THR A 454 -73.99 -115.69 -68.68
CA THR A 454 -74.17 -114.85 -67.49
C THR A 454 -72.92 -114.85 -66.60
N LEU A 455 -72.30 -116.02 -66.37
CA LEU A 455 -71.06 -116.13 -65.58
C LEU A 455 -69.89 -115.39 -66.22
N LYS A 456 -69.75 -115.44 -67.56
CA LYS A 456 -68.76 -114.63 -68.28
C LYS A 456 -69.00 -113.13 -68.12
N GLY A 457 -70.27 -112.70 -68.11
CA GLY A 457 -70.65 -111.33 -67.78
C GLY A 457 -70.20 -110.93 -66.38
N ILE A 458 -70.52 -111.74 -65.37
CA ILE A 458 -70.12 -111.51 -63.96
C ILE A 458 -68.59 -111.52 -63.82
N GLU A 459 -67.87 -112.44 -64.48
CA GLU A 459 -66.40 -112.47 -64.44
C GLU A 459 -65.81 -111.18 -65.03
N SER A 460 -66.32 -110.73 -66.17
CA SER A 460 -65.90 -109.47 -66.78
C SER A 460 -66.16 -108.27 -65.86
N GLU A 461 -67.37 -108.15 -65.30
CA GLU A 461 -67.73 -107.08 -64.36
C GLU A 461 -66.85 -107.13 -63.10
N THR A 462 -66.56 -108.32 -62.58
CA THR A 462 -65.73 -108.48 -61.37
C THR A 462 -64.27 -108.11 -61.63
N ASN A 463 -63.74 -108.44 -62.82
CA ASN A 463 -62.39 -108.01 -63.22
C ASN A 463 -62.30 -106.49 -63.37
N LEU A 464 -63.32 -105.84 -63.94
CA LEU A 464 -63.40 -104.38 -64.01
C LEU A 464 -63.38 -103.75 -62.61
N VAL A 465 -64.18 -104.28 -61.68
CA VAL A 465 -64.19 -103.80 -60.29
C VAL A 465 -62.82 -104.02 -59.63
N ASN A 466 -62.17 -105.15 -59.86
CA ASN A 466 -60.84 -105.41 -59.31
C ASN A 466 -59.78 -104.40 -59.78
N ASP A 467 -59.81 -104.01 -61.06
CA ASP A 467 -58.90 -102.98 -61.57
C ASP A 467 -59.22 -101.58 -61.04
N GLU A 468 -60.50 -101.23 -60.87
CA GLU A 468 -60.90 -99.99 -60.19
C GLU A 468 -60.50 -99.99 -58.70
N MET A 469 -60.53 -101.14 -58.03
CA MET A 469 -60.07 -101.28 -56.65
C MET A 469 -58.56 -101.09 -56.52
N LYS A 470 -57.74 -101.55 -57.48
CA LYS A 470 -56.30 -101.25 -57.51
C LYS A 470 -56.04 -99.75 -57.63
N LYS A 471 -56.76 -99.06 -58.53
CA LYS A 471 -56.66 -97.60 -58.65
C LYS A 471 -57.07 -96.90 -57.34
N THR A 472 -58.16 -97.36 -56.73
CA THR A 472 -58.66 -96.83 -55.45
C THR A 472 -57.63 -97.01 -54.32
N ASN A 473 -56.95 -98.16 -54.26
CA ASN A 473 -55.90 -98.41 -53.28
C ASN A 473 -54.72 -97.43 -53.42
N VAL A 474 -54.28 -97.15 -54.66
CA VAL A 474 -53.25 -96.12 -54.92
C VAL A 474 -53.70 -94.74 -54.44
N ILE A 475 -54.94 -94.35 -54.72
CA ILE A 475 -55.51 -93.05 -54.29
C ILE A 475 -55.53 -92.94 -52.76
N VAL A 476 -55.95 -94.00 -52.05
CA VAL A 476 -56.01 -94.00 -50.58
C VAL A 476 -54.60 -93.94 -49.96
N HIS A 477 -53.60 -94.59 -50.57
CA HIS A 477 -52.22 -94.44 -50.14
C HIS A 477 -51.71 -92.99 -50.29
N GLN A 478 -51.94 -92.38 -51.46
CA GLN A 478 -51.58 -90.97 -51.69
C GLN A 478 -52.32 -90.01 -50.73
N GLN A 479 -53.57 -90.31 -50.40
CA GLN A 479 -54.35 -89.57 -49.40
C GLN A 479 -53.71 -89.67 -48.01
N ASN A 480 -53.33 -90.87 -47.57
CA ASN A 480 -52.67 -91.07 -46.27
C ASN A 480 -51.32 -90.33 -46.18
N ASP A 481 -50.53 -90.36 -47.26
CA ASP A 481 -49.27 -89.61 -47.33
C ASP A 481 -49.52 -88.09 -47.22
N SER A 482 -50.56 -87.59 -47.92
CA SER A 482 -50.95 -86.18 -47.87
C SER A 482 -51.41 -85.76 -46.47
N VAL A 483 -52.14 -86.61 -45.75
CA VAL A 483 -52.55 -86.37 -44.36
C VAL A 483 -51.32 -86.31 -43.44
N ALA A 484 -50.34 -87.21 -43.61
CA ALA A 484 -49.12 -87.21 -42.82
C ALA A 484 -48.26 -85.95 -43.05
N ILE A 485 -48.13 -85.50 -44.30
CA ILE A 485 -47.45 -84.23 -44.63
C ILE A 485 -48.17 -83.05 -43.96
N THR A 486 -49.51 -83.02 -44.05
CA THR A 486 -50.32 -81.96 -43.44
C THR A 486 -50.16 -81.95 -41.91
N GLU A 487 -50.13 -83.11 -41.25
CA GLU A 487 -49.84 -83.23 -39.82
C GLU A 487 -48.48 -82.61 -39.46
N SER A 488 -47.44 -82.88 -40.26
CA SER A 488 -46.11 -82.29 -40.06
C SER A 488 -46.14 -80.76 -40.19
N SER A 489 -46.84 -80.22 -41.19
CA SER A 489 -46.98 -78.76 -41.37
C SER A 489 -47.67 -78.09 -40.18
N PHE A 490 -48.71 -78.70 -39.62
CA PHE A 490 -49.37 -78.14 -38.42
C PHE A 490 -48.48 -78.19 -37.17
N LYS A 491 -47.61 -79.20 -37.03
CA LYS A 491 -46.60 -79.24 -35.94
C LYS A 491 -45.53 -78.16 -36.12
N GLU A 492 -45.10 -77.89 -37.35
CA GLU A 492 -44.19 -76.77 -37.62
C GLU A 492 -44.83 -75.41 -37.31
N ILE A 493 -46.11 -75.24 -37.63
CA ILE A 493 -46.88 -74.04 -37.26
C ILE A 493 -46.95 -73.90 -35.73
N GLU A 494 -47.18 -74.99 -34.99
CA GLU A 494 -47.20 -74.96 -33.52
C GLU A 494 -45.88 -74.41 -32.94
N LEU A 495 -44.75 -74.94 -33.39
CA LEU A 495 -43.41 -74.49 -32.97
C LEU A 495 -43.16 -73.02 -33.36
N ALA A 496 -43.58 -72.60 -34.55
CA ALA A 496 -43.44 -71.23 -35.00
C ALA A 496 -44.25 -70.26 -34.13
N VAL A 497 -45.48 -70.63 -33.77
CA VAL A 497 -46.35 -69.83 -32.90
C VAL A 497 -45.77 -69.72 -31.48
N GLU A 498 -45.23 -70.80 -30.92
CA GLU A 498 -44.58 -70.76 -29.60
C GLU A 498 -43.34 -69.86 -29.58
N LYS A 499 -42.57 -69.87 -30.67
CA LYS A 499 -41.44 -68.96 -30.85
C LYS A 499 -41.90 -67.51 -30.93
N ILE A 500 -42.98 -67.22 -31.67
CA ILE A 500 -43.56 -65.87 -31.76
C ILE A 500 -43.97 -65.38 -30.36
N ILE A 501 -44.68 -66.20 -29.57
CA ILE A 501 -45.08 -65.83 -28.20
C ILE A 501 -43.87 -65.51 -27.32
N THR A 502 -42.79 -66.30 -27.40
CA THR A 502 -41.55 -66.03 -26.66
C THR A 502 -40.94 -64.68 -27.04
N VAL A 503 -40.82 -64.39 -28.34
CA VAL A 503 -40.25 -63.13 -28.84
C VAL A 503 -41.10 -61.92 -28.42
N ILE A 504 -42.43 -62.06 -28.41
CA ILE A 504 -43.33 -61.00 -27.92
C ILE A 504 -43.07 -60.72 -26.44
N GLY A 505 -42.86 -61.76 -25.62
CA GLY A 505 -42.52 -61.61 -24.20
C GLY A 505 -41.21 -60.84 -23.99
N GLU A 506 -40.17 -61.13 -24.77
CA GLU A 506 -38.93 -60.36 -24.76
C GLU A 506 -39.16 -58.90 -25.19
N MET A 507 -40.03 -58.67 -26.17
CA MET A 507 -40.37 -57.34 -26.65
C MET A 507 -41.13 -56.53 -25.59
N THR A 508 -42.02 -57.14 -24.81
CA THR A 508 -42.69 -56.50 -23.66
C THR A 508 -41.69 -56.04 -22.61
N ALA A 509 -40.71 -56.88 -22.25
CA ALA A 509 -39.66 -56.49 -21.32
C ALA A 509 -38.80 -55.32 -21.87
N GLY A 510 -38.53 -55.32 -23.19
CA GLY A 510 -37.86 -54.22 -23.87
C GLY A 510 -38.63 -52.90 -23.82
N VAL A 511 -39.96 -52.94 -24.00
CA VAL A 511 -40.84 -51.76 -23.89
C VAL A 511 -40.82 -51.19 -22.47
N GLU A 512 -40.87 -52.04 -21.43
CA GLU A 512 -40.78 -51.60 -20.03
C GLU A 512 -39.43 -50.93 -19.72
N TYR A 513 -38.33 -51.47 -20.24
CA TYR A 513 -37.01 -50.85 -20.13
C TYR A 513 -36.96 -49.47 -20.81
N LEU A 514 -37.54 -49.32 -22.00
CA LEU A 514 -37.62 -48.04 -22.70
C LEU A 514 -38.43 -47.01 -21.89
N ASN A 515 -39.52 -47.43 -21.25
CA ASN A 515 -40.35 -46.55 -20.43
C ASN A 515 -39.57 -45.98 -19.24
N ASN A 516 -38.87 -46.84 -18.49
CA ASN A 516 -37.98 -46.41 -17.39
C ASN A 516 -36.83 -45.52 -17.88
N SER A 517 -36.26 -45.82 -19.04
CA SER A 517 -35.18 -45.00 -19.63
C SER A 517 -35.68 -43.62 -20.03
N LYS A 518 -36.91 -43.52 -20.56
CA LYS A 518 -37.57 -42.26 -20.90
C LYS A 518 -37.79 -41.38 -19.65
N ASP A 519 -38.18 -41.95 -18.52
CA ASP A 519 -38.31 -41.20 -17.27
C ASP A 519 -36.97 -40.60 -16.79
N ASN A 520 -35.88 -41.36 -16.87
CA ASN A 520 -34.53 -40.86 -16.54
C ASN A 520 -34.09 -39.72 -17.47
N ILE A 521 -34.42 -39.80 -18.76
CA ILE A 521 -34.15 -38.74 -19.74
C ILE A 521 -34.92 -37.48 -19.37
N MET A 522 -36.21 -37.59 -19.04
CA MET A 522 -37.03 -36.45 -18.63
C MET A 522 -36.47 -35.75 -17.38
N GLN A 523 -36.05 -36.51 -16.37
CA GLN A 523 -35.43 -35.95 -15.17
C GLN A 523 -34.11 -35.22 -15.49
N SER A 524 -33.30 -35.77 -16.40
CA SER A 524 -32.05 -35.14 -16.83
C SER A 524 -32.30 -33.82 -17.57
N ILE A 525 -33.34 -33.76 -18.41
CA ILE A 525 -33.74 -32.55 -19.13
C ILE A 525 -34.19 -31.45 -18.15
N GLU A 526 -34.98 -31.80 -17.14
CA GLU A 526 -35.40 -30.86 -16.08
C GLU A 526 -34.19 -30.30 -15.32
N SER A 527 -33.23 -31.16 -14.97
CA SER A 527 -31.97 -30.74 -14.34
C SER A 527 -31.17 -29.78 -15.21
N ILE A 528 -31.08 -30.05 -16.52
CA ILE A 528 -30.40 -29.17 -17.48
C ILE A 528 -31.09 -27.80 -17.55
N ALA A 529 -32.43 -27.76 -17.60
CA ALA A 529 -33.18 -26.51 -17.61
C ALA A 529 -32.91 -25.68 -16.34
N MET A 530 -32.95 -26.30 -15.16
CA MET A 530 -32.65 -25.64 -13.89
C MET A 530 -31.21 -25.10 -13.81
N ILE A 531 -30.23 -25.87 -14.30
CA ILE A 531 -28.82 -25.43 -14.33
C ILE A 531 -28.64 -24.27 -15.29
N SER A 532 -29.31 -24.30 -16.44
CA SER A 532 -29.26 -23.23 -17.43
C SER A 532 -29.80 -21.92 -16.86
N GLU A 533 -30.93 -21.96 -16.14
CA GLU A 533 -31.49 -20.79 -15.47
C GLU A 533 -30.54 -20.24 -14.39
N LYS A 534 -29.92 -21.12 -13.59
CA LYS A 534 -28.91 -20.72 -12.60
C LYS A 534 -27.68 -20.10 -13.23
N ASN A 535 -27.21 -20.63 -14.36
CA ASN A 535 -26.07 -20.10 -15.08
C ASN A 535 -26.37 -18.69 -15.62
N ALA A 536 -27.56 -18.46 -16.17
CA ALA A 536 -27.98 -17.13 -16.61
C ALA A 536 -27.99 -16.13 -15.45
N ALA A 537 -28.58 -16.50 -14.31
CA ALA A 537 -28.60 -15.65 -13.11
C ALA A 537 -27.18 -15.38 -12.56
N ALA A 538 -26.32 -16.39 -12.52
CA ALA A 538 -24.93 -16.24 -12.09
C ALA A 538 -24.14 -15.34 -13.06
N SER A 539 -24.40 -15.42 -14.36
CA SER A 539 -23.80 -14.52 -15.35
C SER A 539 -24.19 -13.05 -15.12
N GLU A 540 -25.45 -12.77 -14.76
CA GLU A 540 -25.89 -11.43 -14.38
C GLU A 540 -25.15 -10.92 -13.13
N GLU A 541 -25.01 -11.75 -12.10
CA GLU A 541 -24.32 -11.40 -10.85
C GLU A 541 -22.82 -11.13 -11.07
N VAL A 542 -22.16 -11.95 -11.90
CA VAL A 542 -20.75 -11.74 -12.27
C VAL A 542 -20.60 -10.45 -13.06
N THR A 543 -21.51 -10.16 -14.00
CA THR A 543 -21.48 -8.91 -14.78
C THR A 543 -21.60 -7.69 -13.86
N ALA A 544 -22.52 -7.71 -12.89
CA ALA A 544 -22.68 -6.64 -11.91
C ALA A 544 -21.42 -6.47 -11.03
N SER A 545 -20.79 -7.57 -10.64
CA SER A 545 -19.55 -7.56 -9.83
C SER A 545 -18.38 -6.97 -10.61
N VAL A 546 -18.26 -7.26 -11.90
CA VAL A 546 -17.22 -6.68 -12.77
C VAL A 546 -17.45 -5.19 -12.96
N ASP A 547 -18.70 -4.75 -13.14
CA ASP A 547 -19.03 -3.32 -13.24
C ASP A 547 -18.66 -2.55 -11.94
N GLU A 548 -18.90 -3.15 -10.77
CA GLU A 548 -18.46 -2.59 -9.49
C GLU A 548 -16.93 -2.56 -9.36
N GLN A 549 -16.25 -3.62 -9.81
CA GLN A 549 -14.79 -3.69 -9.80
C GLN A 549 -14.15 -2.65 -10.73
N GLN A 550 -14.68 -2.45 -11.94
CA GLN A 550 -14.20 -1.42 -12.87
C GLN A 550 -14.37 -0.01 -12.28
N ARG A 551 -15.49 0.27 -11.61
CA ARG A 551 -15.66 1.54 -10.86
C ARG A 551 -14.61 1.73 -9.77
N ALA A 552 -14.30 0.70 -9.00
CA ALA A 552 -13.28 0.76 -7.96
C ALA A 552 -11.87 0.99 -8.55
N ILE A 553 -11.55 0.33 -9.66
CA ILE A 553 -10.27 0.48 -10.36
C ILE A 553 -10.13 1.87 -11.00
N GLN A 554 -11.22 2.44 -11.51
CA GLN A 554 -11.23 3.82 -12.00
C GLN A 554 -10.85 4.81 -10.89
N LEU A 555 -11.38 4.62 -9.68
CA LEU A 555 -11.04 5.45 -8.51
C LEU A 555 -9.55 5.31 -8.12
N VAL A 556 -8.98 4.11 -8.25
CA VAL A 556 -7.55 3.87 -8.03
C VAL A 556 -6.71 4.64 -9.04
N SER A 557 -7.08 4.58 -10.33
CA SER A 557 -6.38 5.31 -11.39
C SER A 557 -6.43 6.84 -11.17
N GLU A 558 -7.60 7.36 -10.79
CA GLU A 558 -7.78 8.78 -10.43
C GLU A 558 -6.93 9.16 -9.21
N SER A 559 -6.94 8.35 -8.15
CA SER A 559 -6.13 8.58 -6.95
C SER A 559 -4.61 8.54 -7.24
N SER A 560 -4.16 7.68 -8.15
CA SER A 560 -2.78 7.64 -8.63
C SER A 560 -2.41 8.90 -9.41
N SER A 561 -3.33 9.42 -10.23
CA SER A 561 -3.15 10.70 -10.93
C SER A 561 -3.00 11.84 -9.92
N ASP A 562 -3.92 11.95 -8.95
CA ASP A 562 -3.90 12.97 -7.91
C ASP A 562 -2.60 12.89 -7.07
N LEU A 563 -2.17 11.69 -6.71
CA LEU A 563 -0.90 11.48 -5.99
C LEU A 563 0.30 11.97 -6.82
N THR A 564 0.27 11.78 -8.14
CA THR A 564 1.34 12.26 -9.04
C THR A 564 1.38 13.79 -9.09
N ASP A 565 0.22 14.44 -9.07
CA ASP A 565 0.11 15.90 -9.03
C ASP A 565 0.60 16.47 -7.68
N GLU A 566 0.21 15.87 -6.56
CA GLU A 566 0.68 16.24 -5.22
C GLU A 566 2.20 16.06 -5.07
N LEU A 567 2.75 14.96 -5.59
CA LEU A 567 4.20 14.73 -5.61
C LEU A 567 4.94 15.76 -6.48
N SER A 568 4.35 16.17 -7.60
CA SER A 568 4.90 17.21 -8.45
C SER A 568 4.94 18.57 -7.73
N ALA A 569 3.89 18.90 -6.98
CA ALA A 569 3.84 20.11 -6.15
C ALA A 569 4.85 20.06 -4.98
N LEU A 570 5.05 18.89 -4.37
CA LEU A 570 6.06 18.68 -3.35
C LEU A 570 7.48 18.81 -3.92
N GLN A 571 7.73 18.25 -5.10
CA GLN A 571 9.00 18.36 -5.82
C GLN A 571 9.31 19.83 -6.16
N GLU A 572 8.31 20.61 -6.60
CA GLU A 572 8.41 22.05 -6.84
C GLU A 572 8.79 22.82 -5.55
N SER A 573 8.21 22.41 -4.41
CA SER A 573 8.50 23.02 -3.10
C SER A 573 9.94 22.73 -2.64
N ILE A 574 10.43 21.52 -2.91
CA ILE A 574 11.78 21.08 -2.55
C ILE A 574 12.84 21.69 -3.45
N LYS A 575 12.55 21.95 -4.73
CA LYS A 575 13.45 22.67 -5.65
C LYS A 575 13.88 24.06 -5.16
N ARG A 576 13.19 24.64 -4.17
CA ARG A 576 13.64 25.87 -3.51
C ARG A 576 14.95 25.68 -2.73
N PHE A 577 15.27 24.45 -2.34
CA PHE A 577 16.52 24.11 -1.68
C PHE A 577 17.58 23.70 -2.71
N ILE A 578 18.74 24.33 -2.66
CA ILE A 578 19.88 24.09 -3.54
C ILE A 578 20.81 23.11 -2.82
N LEU A 579 20.91 21.88 -3.34
CA LEU A 579 21.73 20.80 -2.77
C LEU A 579 23.12 20.67 -3.41
N ARG A 580 23.30 21.23 -4.62
CA ARG A 580 24.56 21.22 -5.39
C ARG A 580 24.82 22.54 -6.10
#